data_AF-R7FGF4-F1
#
_entry.id   AF-R7FGF4-F1
#
_cell.length_a   1.000
_cell.length_b   1.000
_cell.length_c   1.000
_cell.angle_alpha   90.00
_cell.angle_beta   90.00
_cell.angle_gamma   90.00
#
_symmetry.space_group_name_H-M   'P 1'
#
loop_
_entity.id
_entity.type
_entity.pdbx_description
1 polymer ?
#
loop_
_entity_poly.entity_id
_entity_poly.type
_entity_poly.pdbx_seq_one_letter_code
_entity_poly.pdbx_strand_id
1 'polypeptide(L)'
;MKKTMKILTVLLLAIVLITFATNVFAADSGALDPKNITASYGTSDGGLSEKAGKIMGMIRNVAAIAAVIIIMVLGVKYMLGSVEEKAEYKKSFVPLIVGIVLVVAATAIASFIFNMAE
;
A
#
# COMPACT_ATOMS: atom_id res chain seq x y z
N MET A 1 20.39 3.46 28.98
CA MET A 1 19.29 3.04 28.07
C MET A 1 19.62 1.71 27.44
N LYS A 2 18.73 0.70 27.58
CA LYS A 2 18.86 -0.61 26.91
C LYS A 2 19.00 -0.37 25.39
N LYS A 3 19.76 -1.20 24.66
CA LYS A 3 20.06 -0.98 23.22
C LYS A 3 18.80 -0.74 22.38
N THR A 4 17.71 -1.42 22.71
CA THR A 4 16.38 -1.25 22.09
C THR A 4 15.78 0.15 22.30
N MET A 5 15.93 0.75 23.49
CA MET A 5 15.42 2.10 23.75
C MET A 5 16.24 3.17 23.03
N LYS A 6 17.56 2.96 22.86
CA LYS A 6 18.39 3.88 22.06
C LYS A 6 18.02 3.85 20.58
N ILE A 7 17.73 2.66 20.04
CA ILE A 7 17.28 2.51 18.64
C ILE A 7 15.95 3.25 18.42
N LEU A 8 15.02 3.12 19.36
CA LEU A 8 13.69 3.71 19.27
C LEU A 8 13.74 5.24 19.34
N THR A 9 14.55 5.81 20.24
CA THR A 9 14.69 7.26 20.35
C THR A 9 15.41 7.86 19.15
N VAL A 10 16.44 7.20 18.61
CA VAL A 10 17.11 7.66 17.37
C VAL A 10 16.16 7.62 16.18
N LEU A 11 15.31 6.59 16.07
CA LEU A 11 14.31 6.48 15.01
C LEU A 11 13.26 7.60 15.09
N LEU A 12 12.75 7.89 16.28
CA LEU A 12 11.81 9.00 16.50
C LEU A 12 12.42 10.36 16.13
N LEU A 13 13.67 10.59 16.52
CA LEU A 13 14.38 11.83 16.22
C LEU A 13 14.63 12.00 14.71
N ALA A 14 14.93 10.90 14.01
CA ALA A 14 15.06 10.90 12.56
C ALA A 14 13.74 11.27 11.86
N ILE A 15 12.60 10.73 12.30
CA ILE A 15 11.28 11.06 11.74
C ILE A 15 11.00 12.56 11.90
N VAL A 16 11.23 13.11 13.10
CA VAL A 16 11.02 14.54 13.37
C VAL A 16 11.90 15.41 12.47
N LEU A 17 13.18 15.08 12.31
CA LEU A 17 14.09 15.82 11.43
C LEU A 17 13.65 15.77 9.96
N ILE A 18 13.12 14.63 9.49
CA ILE A 18 12.59 14.50 8.13
C ILE A 18 11.35 15.39 7.95
N THR A 19 10.49 15.53 8.96
CA THR A 19 9.32 16.42 8.86
C THR A 19 9.69 17.90 8.72
N PHE A 20 10.75 18.36 9.38
CA PHE A 20 11.25 19.74 9.25
C PHE A 20 11.94 20.03 7.92
N ALA A 21 12.44 19.01 7.22
CA ALA A 21 13.10 19.16 5.93
C ALA A 21 12.12 19.23 4.74
N THR A 22 10.81 19.05 4.98
CA THR A 22 9.81 19.18 3.92
C THR A 22 9.48 20.64 3.66
N ASN A 23 9.58 21.07 2.39
CA ASN A 23 9.16 22.40 1.98
C ASN A 23 7.63 22.50 2.09
N VAL A 24 7.13 23.48 2.84
CA VAL A 24 5.70 23.84 2.81
C VAL A 24 5.47 24.65 1.54
N PHE A 25 4.78 24.06 0.56
CA PHE A 25 4.35 24.78 -0.64
C PHE A 25 3.27 25.81 -0.25
N ALA A 26 3.68 27.05 0.00
CA ALA A 26 2.75 28.16 0.01
C ALA A 26 2.27 28.41 -1.43
N ALA A 27 0.97 28.65 -1.59
CA ALA A 27 0.39 29.01 -2.88
C ALA A 27 1.07 30.26 -3.46
N ASP A 28 1.01 30.37 -4.79
CA ASP A 28 1.70 31.32 -5.65
C ASP A 28 1.81 32.76 -5.09
N SER A 29 2.90 33.43 -5.47
CA SER A 29 3.35 34.71 -4.94
C SER A 29 2.31 35.81 -5.23
N GLY A 30 1.38 35.99 -4.31
CA GLY A 30 0.21 36.87 -4.45
C GLY A 30 -1.00 36.44 -3.61
N ALA A 31 -1.04 35.17 -3.17
CA ALA A 31 -2.14 34.61 -2.37
C ALA A 31 -2.15 35.03 -0.88
N LEU A 32 -1.17 35.80 -0.41
CA LEU A 32 -1.01 36.20 1.00
C LEU A 32 -1.30 37.68 1.28
N ASP A 33 -1.77 38.45 0.29
CA ASP A 33 -2.25 39.80 0.54
C ASP A 33 -3.58 39.71 1.31
N PRO A 34 -3.71 40.22 2.56
CA PRO A 34 -4.90 40.05 3.39
C PRO A 34 -6.20 40.53 2.71
N LYS A 35 -6.07 41.41 1.71
CA LYS A 35 -7.15 42.00 0.93
C LYS A 35 -7.70 41.08 -0.18
N ASN A 36 -6.92 40.06 -0.59
CA ASN A 36 -7.27 39.13 -1.67
C ASN A 36 -7.57 37.71 -1.17
N ILE A 37 -7.62 37.50 0.16
CA ILE A 37 -8.01 36.22 0.76
C ILE A 37 -9.51 36.02 0.53
N THR A 38 -9.83 35.32 -0.55
CA THR A 38 -11.16 34.75 -0.79
C THR A 38 -11.13 33.29 -0.33
N ALA A 39 -12.22 32.83 0.28
CA ALA A 39 -12.32 31.43 0.71
C ALA A 39 -12.37 30.52 -0.52
N SER A 40 -11.20 30.07 -0.99
CA SER A 40 -11.08 29.04 -1.99
C SER A 40 -11.05 27.68 -1.29
N TYR A 41 -12.21 27.03 -1.22
CA TYR A 41 -12.28 25.62 -0.88
C TYR A 41 -11.83 24.81 -2.10
N GLY A 42 -10.54 24.84 -2.37
CA GLY A 42 -9.95 24.03 -3.43
C GLY A 42 -10.11 22.56 -3.08
N THR A 43 -10.84 21.82 -3.91
CA THR A 43 -10.76 20.34 -3.99
C THR A 43 -9.42 19.85 -4.55
N SER A 44 -8.46 20.76 -4.70
CA SER A 44 -7.15 20.50 -5.26
C SER A 44 -6.29 19.80 -4.23
N ASP A 45 -6.25 18.48 -4.31
CA ASP A 45 -5.47 17.57 -3.46
C ASP A 45 -3.93 17.76 -3.60
N GLY A 46 -3.44 18.90 -4.09
CA GLY A 46 -2.01 19.20 -4.25
C GLY A 46 -1.24 18.20 -5.13
N GLY A 47 -1.94 17.40 -5.96
CA GLY A 47 -1.35 16.27 -6.69
C GLY A 47 -1.05 15.04 -5.82
N LEU A 48 -1.55 14.98 -4.58
CA LEU A 48 -1.37 13.87 -3.65
C LEU A 48 -1.98 12.58 -4.21
N SER A 49 -3.23 12.62 -4.70
CA SER A 49 -3.85 11.49 -5.40
C SER A 49 -2.99 10.98 -6.58
N GLU A 50 -2.36 11.87 -7.36
CA GLU A 50 -1.50 11.46 -8.48
C GLU A 50 -0.20 10.79 -8.01
N LYS A 51 0.46 11.36 -6.99
CA LYS A 51 1.68 10.77 -6.39
C LYS A 51 1.38 9.45 -5.69
N ALA A 52 0.28 9.38 -4.94
CA ALA A 52 -0.20 8.17 -4.29
C ALA A 52 -0.56 7.08 -5.33
N GLY A 53 -1.21 7.45 -6.43
CA GLY A 53 -1.50 6.57 -7.56
C GLY A 53 -0.23 5.97 -8.18
N LYS A 54 0.82 6.77 -8.38
CA LYS A 54 2.12 6.29 -8.89
C LYS A 54 2.80 5.31 -7.94
N ILE A 55 2.81 5.61 -6.63
CA ILE A 55 3.38 4.71 -5.60
C ILE A 55 2.60 3.40 -5.56
N MET A 56 1.26 3.47 -5.52
CA MET A 56 0.40 2.30 -5.51
C MET A 56 0.58 1.45 -6.78
N GLY A 57 0.72 2.09 -7.95
CA GLY A 57 0.98 1.42 -9.21
C GLY A 57 2.30 0.65 -9.21
N MET A 58 3.37 1.23 -8.68
CA MET A 58 4.66 0.55 -8.55
C MET A 58 4.57 -0.69 -7.65
N ILE A 59 3.91 -0.57 -6.49
CA ILE A 59 3.71 -1.70 -5.57
C ILE A 59 2.89 -2.81 -6.24
N ARG A 60 1.81 -2.46 -6.96
CA ARG A 60 0.98 -3.43 -7.69
C ARG A 60 1.76 -4.17 -8.76
N ASN A 61 2.59 -3.48 -9.53
CA ASN A 61 3.40 -4.13 -10.58
C ASN A 61 4.40 -5.13 -9.98
N VAL A 62 5.11 -4.74 -8.91
CA VAL A 62 6.04 -5.65 -8.23
C VAL A 62 5.31 -6.86 -7.64
N ALA A 63 4.16 -6.63 -6.99
CA ALA A 63 3.34 -7.69 -6.44
C ALA A 63 2.79 -8.64 -7.51
N ALA A 64 2.37 -8.13 -8.67
CA ALA A 64 1.88 -8.94 -9.78
C ALA A 64 2.96 -9.87 -10.34
N ILE A 65 4.19 -9.35 -10.52
CA ILE A 65 5.32 -10.17 -10.97
C ILE A 65 5.64 -11.26 -9.93
N ALA A 66 5.71 -10.90 -8.66
CA ALA A 66 5.96 -11.87 -7.59
C ALA A 66 4.88 -12.96 -7.51
N ALA A 67 3.61 -12.60 -7.69
CA ALA A 67 2.50 -13.54 -7.70
C ALA A 67 2.64 -14.57 -8.84
N VAL A 68 2.97 -14.13 -10.05
CA VAL A 68 3.19 -15.03 -11.20
C VAL A 68 4.32 -16.02 -10.92
N ILE A 69 5.44 -15.54 -10.35
CA ILE A 69 6.59 -16.40 -10.02
C ILE A 69 6.20 -17.46 -8.96
N ILE A 70 5.51 -17.06 -7.89
CA ILE A 70 5.07 -17.99 -6.83
C ILE A 70 4.15 -19.07 -7.40
N ILE A 71 3.16 -18.68 -8.21
CA ILE A 71 2.22 -19.62 -8.83
C ILE A 71 2.96 -20.56 -9.80
N MET A 72 3.91 -20.04 -10.59
CA MET A 72 4.71 -20.86 -11.50
C MET A 72 5.52 -21.92 -10.75
N VAL A 73 6.21 -21.54 -9.67
CA VAL A 73 7.00 -22.49 -8.87
C VAL A 73 6.12 -23.56 -8.24
N LEU A 74 4.97 -23.17 -7.66
CA LEU A 74 4.03 -24.13 -7.07
C LEU A 74 3.39 -25.04 -8.13
N GLY A 75 3.06 -24.49 -9.30
CA GLY A 75 2.48 -25.24 -10.42
C GLY A 75 3.43 -26.27 -11.01
N VAL A 76 4.68 -25.88 -11.29
CA VAL A 76 5.71 -26.80 -11.79
C VAL A 76 6.01 -27.89 -10.76
N LYS A 77 6.17 -27.54 -9.48
CA LYS A 77 6.36 -28.51 -8.40
C LYS A 77 5.19 -29.48 -8.27
N TYR A 78 3.96 -29.02 -8.45
CA TYR A 78 2.78 -29.87 -8.45
C TYR A 78 2.73 -30.81 -9.67
N MET A 79 3.15 -30.37 -10.85
CA MET A 79 3.13 -31.20 -12.05
C MET A 79 4.20 -32.29 -12.00
N LEU A 80 5.41 -31.95 -11.57
CA LEU A 80 6.60 -32.83 -11.62
C LEU A 80 6.85 -33.63 -10.34
N GLY A 81 6.23 -33.28 -9.22
CA GLY A 81 6.42 -33.97 -7.94
C GLY A 81 5.94 -35.42 -7.97
N SER A 82 6.49 -36.26 -7.08
CA SER A 82 6.01 -37.63 -6.87
C SER A 82 4.59 -37.65 -6.27
N VAL A 83 3.96 -38.82 -6.17
CA VAL A 83 2.62 -38.96 -5.57
C VAL A 83 2.56 -38.45 -4.12
N GLU A 84 3.59 -38.67 -3.30
CA GLU A 84 3.68 -38.05 -1.97
C GLU A 84 3.81 -36.53 -2.04
N GLU A 85 4.72 -36.01 -2.86
CA GLU A 85 4.97 -34.56 -2.93
C GLU A 85 3.76 -33.79 -3.49
N LYS A 86 3.03 -34.38 -4.46
CA LYS A 86 1.80 -33.79 -4.99
C LYS A 86 0.74 -33.59 -3.91
N ALA A 87 0.64 -34.48 -2.93
CA ALA A 87 -0.30 -34.33 -1.83
C ALA A 87 0.08 -33.14 -0.92
N GLU A 88 1.38 -32.96 -0.66
CA GLU A 88 1.88 -31.85 0.14
C GLU A 88 1.75 -30.50 -0.59
N TYR A 89 2.06 -30.45 -1.89
CA TYR A 89 1.82 -29.26 -2.70
C TYR A 89 0.34 -28.90 -2.77
N LYS A 90 -0.55 -29.88 -2.94
CA LYS A 90 -2.01 -29.66 -2.90
C LYS A 90 -2.47 -29.07 -1.56
N LYS A 91 -1.88 -29.50 -0.44
CA LYS A 91 -2.19 -28.94 0.89
C LYS A 91 -1.78 -27.47 0.99
N SER A 92 -0.69 -27.07 0.35
CA SER A 92 -0.24 -25.67 0.29
C SER A 92 -1.16 -24.77 -0.57
N PHE A 93 -1.88 -25.33 -1.55
CA PHE A 93 -2.86 -24.58 -2.35
C PHE A 93 -4.10 -24.16 -1.55
N VAL A 94 -4.50 -24.92 -0.53
CA VAL A 94 -5.69 -24.62 0.28
C VAL A 94 -5.59 -23.24 0.96
N PRO A 95 -4.55 -22.94 1.77
CA PRO A 95 -4.42 -21.62 2.39
C PRO A 95 -4.27 -20.50 1.37
N LEU A 96 -3.62 -20.75 0.22
CA LEU A 96 -3.51 -19.77 -0.87
C LEU A 96 -4.89 -19.39 -1.43
N ILE A 97 -5.71 -20.38 -1.77
CA ILE A 97 -7.06 -20.15 -2.31
C ILE A 97 -7.94 -19.45 -1.27
N VAL A 98 -7.90 -19.89 0.00
CA VAL A 98 -8.65 -19.27 1.09
C VAL A 98 -8.23 -17.80 1.26
N GLY A 99 -6.93 -17.51 1.21
CA GLY A 99 -6.42 -16.14 1.28
C GLY A 99 -6.97 -15.24 0.15
N ILE A 100 -6.97 -15.75 -1.08
CA ILE A 100 -7.52 -15.01 -2.24
C ILE A 100 -9.02 -14.73 -2.04
N VAL A 101 -9.80 -15.75 -1.69
CA VAL A 101 -11.24 -15.62 -1.48
C VAL A 101 -11.54 -14.60 -0.36
N LEU A 102 -10.81 -14.67 0.75
CA LEU A 102 -10.99 -13.73 1.87
C LEU A 102 -10.70 -12.30 1.48
N VAL A 103 -9.59 -12.04 0.78
CA VAL A 103 -9.22 -10.68 0.36
C VAL A 103 -10.26 -10.13 -0.61
N VAL A 104 -10.68 -10.92 -1.59
CA VAL A 104 -11.69 -10.51 -2.59
C VAL A 104 -13.06 -10.25 -1.93
N ALA A 105 -13.47 -11.11 -1.00
CA ALA A 105 -14.71 -10.92 -0.26
C ALA A 105 -14.67 -9.65 0.61
N ALA A 106 -13.55 -9.39 1.29
CA ALA A 106 -13.38 -8.19 2.09
C ALA A 106 -13.48 -6.90 1.25
N THR A 107 -12.83 -6.84 0.09
CA THR A 107 -12.96 -5.69 -0.82
C THR A 107 -14.37 -5.54 -1.39
N ALA A 108 -15.05 -6.64 -1.71
CA ALA A 108 -16.43 -6.61 -2.19
C ALA A 108 -17.38 -6.06 -1.11
N ILE A 109 -17.26 -6.53 0.13
CA ILE A 109 -18.07 -6.06 1.26
C ILE A 109 -17.80 -4.57 1.53
N ALA A 110 -16.53 -4.16 1.60
CA ALA A 110 -16.19 -2.76 1.80
C ALA A 110 -16.79 -1.86 0.71
N SER A 111 -16.68 -2.26 -0.56
CA SER A 111 -17.26 -1.51 -1.68
C SER A 111 -18.78 -1.42 -1.58
N PHE A 112 -19.45 -2.52 -1.21
CA PHE A 112 -20.90 -2.54 -1.00
C PHE A 112 -21.33 -1.55 0.09
N ILE A 113 -20.62 -1.52 1.23
CA ILE A 113 -20.91 -0.58 2.32
C ILE A 113 -20.70 0.87 1.89
N PHE A 114 -19.60 1.18 1.21
CA PHE A 114 -19.34 2.56 0.74
C PHE A 114 -20.39 3.04 -0.26
N ASN A 115 -20.80 2.18 -1.20
CA ASN A 115 -21.85 2.51 -2.17
C ASN A 115 -23.26 2.64 -1.54
N MET A 116 -23.50 2.04 -0.37
CA MET A 116 -24.75 2.22 0.39
C MET A 116 -24.74 3.44 1.31
N ALA A 117 -23.55 3.94 1.67
CA ALA A 117 -23.36 5.07 2.57
C ALA A 117 -23.38 6.42 1.85
N GLU A 118 -23.21 6.41 0.52
CA GLU A 118 -23.44 7.55 -0.39
C GLU A 118 -24.93 7.65 -0.75
#